data_AF-A0A7X4CA96-F1
#
_entry.id   AF-A0A7X4CA96-F1
#
_cell.length_a   1.000
_cell.length_b   1.000
_cell.length_c   1.000
_cell.angle_alpha   90.00
_cell.angle_beta   90.00
_cell.angle_gamma   90.00
#
_symmetry.space_group_name_H-M   'P 1'
#
loop_
_entity.id
_entity.type
_entity.pdbx_description
1 polymer ?
#
loop_
_entity_poly.entity_id
_entity_poly.type
_entity_poly.pdbx_seq_one_letter_code
_entity_poly.pdbx_strand_id
1 'polypeptide(L)'
;MVELLTEAISIGWPAFAFLIGLLFYFQAKATDPVQKKNVTFKTFIGMLCALMAFIAIANYKNNFYGESRLLPVSLVMITCLAYIMGIYFTNIGALMKIGGFMFFVAAALSGYGNWLPQVEGGFPPPEVKLDFQSMTAQQLGDEGEKIIFGGLGQSKVQGAIGKGQCPLCHGFNQGFLSERAPNLWDVPARAEERLKHEKYHMNDPGSRDTVQKEAFEGSGTATTGQEYIAESHACPSCFVVPGFGVKGTNDKESPMPRIHKPPISLTLGELAAVDTWLYVREGKDAPTYEEIQASYEKFIPEADRPQASADGDEAAGGVLATGEEPITDLFMKAGCPACHTIPGIEGATGKVGPLLMEGSNAPKRLKDPGYGGHATSAREYITESILNPSMYVVKDFPDNQMPKDFGLKLSAGAVNKIVDYLSSLKEGQDLPSLEDFN
;
A
#
# COMPACT_ATOMS: atom_id res chain seq x y z
N MET A 1 16.38 0.10 35.72
CA MET A 1 15.89 0.19 37.12
C MET A 1 16.54 1.33 37.89
N VAL A 2 17.87 1.36 38.05
CA VAL A 2 18.56 2.43 38.81
C VAL A 2 18.34 3.82 38.19
N GLU A 3 18.52 3.95 36.87
CA GLU A 3 18.30 5.23 36.15
C GLU A 3 16.86 5.73 36.26
N LEU A 4 15.90 4.82 36.15
CA LEU A 4 14.47 5.12 36.22
C LEU A 4 14.05 5.59 37.63
N LEU A 5 14.69 5.04 38.68
CA LEU A 5 14.51 5.50 40.06
C LEU A 5 15.13 6.88 40.29
N THR A 6 16.32 7.13 39.75
CA THR A 6 16.98 8.44 39.84
C THR A 6 16.11 9.52 39.19
N GLU A 7 15.54 9.22 38.02
CA GLU A 7 14.67 10.15 37.32
C GLU A 7 13.32 10.36 38.02
N ALA A 8 12.71 9.29 38.55
CA ALA A 8 11.50 9.40 39.36
C ALA A 8 11.71 10.30 40.59
N ILE A 9 12.87 10.17 41.27
CA ILE A 9 13.23 11.02 42.41
C ILE A 9 13.50 12.46 41.95
N SER A 10 14.18 12.65 40.82
CA SER A 10 14.44 13.97 40.24
C SER A 10 13.16 14.72 39.89
N ILE A 11 12.15 14.04 39.32
CA ILE A 11 10.86 14.65 39.00
C ILE A 11 10.03 14.87 40.28
N GLY A 12 10.08 13.92 41.22
CA GLY A 12 9.20 13.88 42.39
C GLY A 12 9.71 14.57 43.65
N TRP A 13 10.93 15.12 43.67
CA TRP A 13 11.56 15.64 44.89
C TRP A 13 10.70 16.64 45.69
N PRO A 14 9.93 17.59 45.08
CA PRO A 14 9.13 18.53 45.85
C PRO A 14 7.98 17.83 46.60
N ALA A 15 7.38 16.81 45.98
CA ALA A 15 6.32 16.02 46.58
C ALA A 15 6.85 15.16 47.74
N PHE A 16 8.03 14.55 47.58
CA PHE A 16 8.67 13.80 48.67
C PHE A 16 9.04 14.71 49.84
N ALA A 17 9.61 15.90 49.58
CA ALA A 17 9.93 16.86 50.62
C ALA A 17 8.68 17.29 51.41
N PHE A 18 7.56 17.53 50.73
CA PHE A 18 6.29 17.84 51.37
C PHE A 18 5.75 16.68 52.22
N LEU A 19 5.76 15.45 51.71
CA LEU A 19 5.30 14.26 52.45
C LEU A 19 6.16 13.95 53.67
N ILE A 20 7.48 14.15 53.57
CA ILE A 20 8.41 14.04 54.71
C ILE A 20 8.10 15.13 55.75
N GLY A 21 7.83 16.37 55.32
CA GLY A 21 7.40 17.45 56.19
C GLY A 21 6.10 17.12 56.94
N LEU A 22 5.11 16.55 56.24
CA LEU A 22 3.86 16.07 56.84
C LEU A 22 4.10 14.95 57.85
N LEU A 23 5.03 14.02 57.56
CA LEU A 23 5.39 12.94 58.48
C LEU A 23 5.89 13.51 59.82
N PHE A 24 6.82 14.46 59.78
CA PHE A 24 7.33 15.11 60.99
C PHE A 24 6.26 15.92 61.71
N TYR A 25 5.42 16.64 60.96
CA TYR A 25 4.29 17.39 61.53
C TYR A 25 3.34 16.49 62.31
N PHE A 26 2.93 15.35 61.74
CA PHE A 26 2.02 14.42 62.40
C PHE A 26 2.68 13.70 63.57
N GLN A 27 3.99 13.42 63.51
CA GLN A 27 4.73 12.87 64.64
C GLN A 27 4.82 13.84 65.83
N ALA A 28 4.91 15.15 65.57
CA ALA A 28 5.00 16.19 66.59
C ALA A 28 3.62 16.57 67.17
N LYS A 29 2.56 16.59 66.34
CA LYS A 29 1.23 17.06 66.75
C LYS A 29 0.33 15.98 67.37
N ALA A 30 0.48 14.72 66.98
CA ALA A 30 -0.40 13.65 67.48
C ALA A 30 0.00 13.23 68.90
N THR A 31 -0.88 13.52 69.87
CA THR A 31 -0.71 13.17 71.29
C THR A 31 -1.21 11.77 71.62
N ASP A 32 -2.21 11.25 70.89
CA ASP A 32 -2.69 9.87 71.04
C ASP A 32 -1.74 8.88 70.31
N PRO A 33 -1.18 7.87 71.01
CA PRO A 33 -0.32 6.84 70.41
C PRO A 33 -0.97 6.09 69.22
N VAL A 34 -2.28 5.84 69.28
CA VAL A 34 -2.99 5.10 68.23
C VAL A 34 -3.16 5.96 66.98
N GLN A 35 -3.63 7.21 67.16
CA GLN A 35 -3.69 8.19 66.07
C GLN A 35 -2.32 8.43 65.45
N LYS A 36 -1.28 8.60 66.26
CA LYS A 36 0.11 8.81 65.80
C LYS A 36 0.58 7.66 64.91
N LYS A 37 0.36 6.41 65.32
CA LYS A 37 0.71 5.22 64.52
C LYS A 37 -0.06 5.18 63.20
N ASN A 38 -1.36 5.45 63.23
CA ASN A 38 -2.22 5.43 62.03
C ASN A 38 -1.81 6.49 61.01
N VAL A 39 -1.57 7.72 61.44
CA VAL A 39 -1.22 8.82 60.52
C VAL A 39 0.21 8.68 59.99
N THR A 40 1.14 8.21 60.82
CA THR A 40 2.51 7.85 60.38
C THR A 40 2.47 6.77 59.30
N PHE A 41 1.69 5.72 59.50
CA PHE A 41 1.54 4.63 58.54
C PHE A 41 0.88 5.10 57.23
N LYS A 42 -0.20 5.91 57.29
CA LYS A 42 -0.83 6.47 56.08
C LYS A 42 0.11 7.39 55.30
N THR A 43 0.93 8.18 55.98
CA THR A 43 1.93 9.04 55.33
C THR A 43 2.99 8.21 54.64
N PHE A 44 3.42 7.09 55.24
CA PHE A 44 4.33 6.14 54.61
C PHE A 44 3.74 5.49 53.35
N ILE A 45 2.48 5.04 53.40
CA ILE A 45 1.77 4.53 52.22
C ILE A 45 1.68 5.60 51.12
N GLY A 46 1.41 6.86 51.50
CA GLY A 46 1.39 7.99 50.57
C GLY A 46 2.73 8.21 49.86
N MET A 47 3.86 8.10 50.58
CA MET A 47 5.20 8.17 49.99
C MET A 47 5.49 7.04 49.00
N LEU A 48 5.07 5.81 49.32
CA LEU A 48 5.19 4.68 48.39
C LEU A 48 4.35 4.88 47.12
N CYS A 49 3.12 5.38 47.26
CA CYS A 49 2.25 5.66 46.13
C CYS A 49 2.79 6.80 45.25
N ALA A 50 3.34 7.84 45.87
CA ALA A 50 4.01 8.92 45.14
C ALA A 50 5.22 8.39 44.34
N LEU A 51 6.02 7.50 44.95
CA LEU A 51 7.14 6.87 44.25
C LEU A 51 6.67 6.04 43.05
N MET A 52 5.65 5.19 43.21
CA MET A 52 5.09 4.44 42.08
C MET A 52 4.56 5.35 40.97
N ALA A 53 3.93 6.47 41.32
CA ALA A 53 3.45 7.44 40.33
C ALA A 53 4.60 8.09 39.55
N PHE A 54 5.67 8.53 40.22
CA PHE A 54 6.81 9.13 39.54
C PHE A 54 7.62 8.12 38.72
N ILE A 55 7.70 6.85 39.14
CA ILE A 55 8.27 5.77 38.34
C ILE A 55 7.44 5.57 37.06
N ALA A 56 6.10 5.59 37.15
CA ALA A 56 5.23 5.50 35.98
C ALA A 56 5.44 6.68 35.01
N ILE A 57 5.56 7.90 35.54
CA ILE A 57 5.83 9.10 34.72
C ILE A 57 7.22 9.03 34.06
N ALA A 58 8.26 8.64 34.80
CA ALA A 58 9.62 8.50 34.26
C ALA A 58 9.67 7.42 33.17
N ASN A 59 9.01 6.28 33.39
CA ASN A 59 8.93 5.22 32.39
C ASN A 59 8.20 5.69 31.13
N TYR A 60 7.12 6.46 31.27
CA TYR A 60 6.42 7.03 30.14
C TYR A 60 7.30 8.01 29.37
N LYS A 61 7.94 8.96 30.06
CA LYS A 61 8.85 9.95 29.45
C LYS A 61 9.99 9.30 28.65
N ASN A 62 10.59 8.23 29.18
CA ASN A 62 11.79 7.64 28.58
C ASN A 62 11.48 6.64 27.47
N ASN A 63 10.34 5.94 27.54
CA ASN A 63 10.02 4.85 26.63
C ASN A 63 8.93 5.20 25.60
N PHE A 64 8.43 6.44 25.58
CA PHE A 64 7.37 6.84 24.65
C PHE A 64 7.80 6.72 23.18
N TYR A 65 9.01 7.19 22.85
CA TYR A 65 9.58 7.13 21.49
C TYR A 65 10.64 6.04 21.29
N GLY A 66 10.88 5.23 22.34
CA GLY A 66 11.87 4.15 22.33
C GLY A 66 11.18 2.80 22.41
N GLU A 67 11.29 2.15 23.57
CA GLU A 67 10.65 0.86 23.81
C GLU A 67 9.17 1.00 24.23
N SER A 68 8.29 1.40 23.32
CA SER A 68 6.86 1.61 23.56
C SER A 68 6.15 0.39 24.18
N ARG A 69 6.68 -0.82 23.97
CA ARG A 69 6.29 -2.08 24.63
C ARG A 69 6.33 -2.04 26.17
N LEU A 70 7.11 -1.13 26.76
CA LEU A 70 7.23 -0.97 28.21
C LEU A 70 6.20 0.00 28.81
N LEU A 71 5.42 0.72 27.99
CA LEU A 71 4.40 1.66 28.46
C LEU A 71 3.27 0.99 29.29
N PRO A 72 2.79 -0.23 28.97
CA PRO A 72 1.79 -0.91 29.80
C PRO A 72 2.21 -1.10 31.27
N VAL A 73 3.52 -1.20 31.56
CA VAL A 73 4.05 -1.31 32.93
C VAL A 73 3.65 -0.09 33.78
N SER A 74 3.61 1.10 33.17
CA SER A 74 3.19 2.34 33.85
C SER A 74 1.71 2.30 34.23
N LEU A 75 0.86 1.79 33.34
CA LEU A 75 -0.59 1.66 33.58
C LEU A 75 -0.87 0.62 34.69
N VAL A 76 -0.11 -0.47 34.73
CA VAL A 76 -0.18 -1.45 35.83
C VAL A 76 0.24 -0.81 37.16
N MET A 77 1.31 -0.02 37.19
CA MET A 77 1.72 0.67 38.42
C MET A 77 0.68 1.70 38.90
N ILE A 78 0.07 2.45 37.97
CA ILE A 78 -1.03 3.38 38.27
C ILE A 78 -2.26 2.64 38.79
N THR A 79 -2.53 1.45 38.26
CA THR A 79 -3.60 0.57 38.77
C THR A 79 -3.31 0.16 40.22
N CYS A 80 -2.12 -0.37 40.49
CA CYS A 80 -1.71 -0.81 41.83
C CYS A 80 -1.78 0.33 42.86
N LEU A 81 -1.23 1.51 42.52
CA LEU A 81 -1.26 2.65 43.44
C LEU A 81 -2.69 3.14 43.69
N ALA A 82 -3.57 3.13 42.68
CA ALA A 82 -4.96 3.54 42.84
C ALA A 82 -5.71 2.61 43.80
N TYR A 83 -5.52 1.29 43.71
CA TYR A 83 -6.12 0.36 44.66
C TYR A 83 -5.55 0.49 46.08
N ILE A 84 -4.24 0.69 46.23
CA ILE A 84 -3.61 0.93 47.54
C ILE A 84 -4.17 2.21 48.16
N MET A 85 -4.22 3.30 47.41
CA MET A 85 -4.83 4.57 47.86
C MET A 85 -6.31 4.37 48.22
N GLY A 86 -7.05 3.58 47.43
CA GLY A 86 -8.46 3.30 47.67
C GLY A 86 -8.75 2.46 48.92
N ILE A 87 -7.78 1.69 49.40
CA ILE A 87 -7.86 0.91 50.65
C ILE A 87 -7.57 1.80 51.87
N TYR A 88 -6.51 2.61 51.82
CA TYR A 88 -6.01 3.36 52.99
C TYR A 88 -6.62 4.76 53.16
N PHE A 89 -7.15 5.36 52.08
CA PHE A 89 -7.78 6.68 52.06
C PHE A 89 -9.27 6.58 51.71
N THR A 90 -10.07 6.13 52.68
CA THR A 90 -11.51 5.84 52.51
C THR A 90 -12.35 7.01 52.00
N ASN A 91 -11.99 8.25 52.32
CA ASN A 91 -12.70 9.45 51.85
C ASN A 91 -12.68 9.61 50.32
N ILE A 92 -11.63 9.09 49.66
CA ILE A 92 -11.48 9.09 48.20
C ILE A 92 -11.52 7.65 47.65
N GLY A 93 -11.93 6.68 48.48
CA GLY A 93 -11.79 5.26 48.19
C GLY A 93 -12.57 4.81 46.96
N ALA A 94 -13.79 5.32 46.78
CA ALA A 94 -14.62 5.03 45.61
C ALA A 94 -13.99 5.58 44.32
N LEU A 95 -13.53 6.84 44.34
CA LEU A 95 -12.87 7.48 43.21
C LEU A 95 -11.62 6.72 42.78
N MET A 96 -10.78 6.33 43.75
CA MET A 96 -9.54 5.62 43.48
C MET A 96 -9.76 4.22 42.92
N LYS A 97 -10.79 3.49 43.39
CA LYS A 97 -11.13 2.16 42.86
C LYS A 97 -11.69 2.23 41.44
N ILE A 98 -12.57 3.20 41.16
CA ILE A 98 -13.12 3.42 39.82
C ILE A 98 -12.01 3.80 38.84
N GLY A 99 -11.18 4.79 39.19
CA GLY A 99 -10.03 5.19 38.38
C GLY A 99 -9.04 4.04 38.17
N GLY A 100 -8.74 3.29 39.23
CA GLY A 100 -7.88 2.10 39.16
C GLY A 100 -8.42 1.04 38.19
N PHE A 101 -9.73 0.80 38.15
CA PHE A 101 -10.34 -0.12 37.18
C PHE A 101 -10.22 0.39 35.74
N MET A 102 -10.37 1.69 35.51
CA MET A 102 -10.18 2.28 34.17
C MET A 102 -8.73 2.08 33.68
N PHE A 103 -7.74 2.35 34.54
CA PHE A 103 -6.34 2.11 34.21
C PHE A 103 -6.02 0.63 34.03
N PHE A 104 -6.68 -0.25 34.77
CA PHE A 104 -6.55 -1.70 34.58
C PHE A 104 -7.02 -2.15 33.19
N VAL A 105 -8.20 -1.68 32.76
CA VAL A 105 -8.72 -1.98 31.42
C VAL A 105 -7.78 -1.41 30.34
N ALA A 106 -7.31 -0.18 30.50
CA ALA A 106 -6.34 0.42 29.58
C ALA A 106 -5.03 -0.38 29.52
N ALA A 107 -4.52 -0.84 30.66
CA ALA A 107 -3.32 -1.69 30.74
C ALA A 107 -3.53 -3.03 30.01
N ALA A 108 -4.70 -3.66 30.18
CA ALA A 108 -5.03 -4.92 29.53
C ALA A 108 -5.15 -4.77 28.01
N LEU A 109 -5.84 -3.74 27.53
CA LEU A 109 -6.00 -3.48 26.09
C LEU A 109 -4.66 -3.09 25.44
N SER A 110 -3.89 -2.21 26.07
CA SER A 110 -2.57 -1.80 25.57
C SER A 110 -1.57 -2.95 25.61
N GLY A 111 -1.58 -3.77 26.68
CA GLY A 111 -0.72 -4.95 26.80
C GLY A 111 -1.07 -6.02 25.77
N TYR A 112 -2.36 -6.27 25.54
CA TYR A 112 -2.82 -7.20 24.51
C TYR A 112 -2.48 -6.70 23.10
N GLY A 113 -2.72 -5.42 22.83
CA GLY A 113 -2.34 -4.75 21.59
C GLY A 113 -0.87 -4.93 21.27
N ASN A 114 0.02 -4.66 22.25
CA ASN A 114 1.47 -4.80 22.08
C ASN A 114 1.98 -6.25 22.06
N TRP A 115 1.19 -7.22 22.52
CA TRP A 115 1.56 -8.65 22.50
C TRP A 115 1.23 -9.29 21.14
N LEU A 116 0.21 -8.82 20.45
CA LEU A 116 -0.02 -9.25 19.08
C LEU A 116 1.18 -8.84 18.21
N PRO A 117 1.61 -9.70 17.25
CA PRO A 117 2.62 -9.32 16.28
C PRO A 117 2.21 -8.00 15.64
N GLN A 118 2.95 -6.93 15.95
CA GLN A 118 2.74 -5.68 15.27
C GLN A 118 3.17 -5.93 13.83
N VAL A 119 2.21 -5.99 12.92
CA VAL A 119 2.50 -5.75 11.51
C VAL A 119 2.74 -4.25 11.42
N GLU A 120 3.92 -3.83 11.89
CA GLU A 120 4.44 -2.53 11.52
C GLU A 120 4.45 -2.56 9.99
N GLY A 121 3.75 -1.61 9.36
CA GLY A 121 4.04 -1.23 7.98
C GLY A 121 5.44 -0.63 7.96
N GLY A 122 6.43 -1.46 8.26
CA GLY A 122 7.83 -1.09 8.29
C GLY A 122 8.13 -0.53 6.93
N PHE A 123 8.65 0.69 6.92
CA PHE A 123 9.21 1.32 5.74
C PHE A 123 9.93 0.24 4.92
N PRO A 124 9.61 0.11 3.62
CA PRO A 124 10.26 -0.87 2.77
C PRO A 124 11.77 -0.73 2.96
N PRO A 125 12.51 -1.84 3.05
CA PRO A 125 13.96 -1.78 3.18
C PRO A 125 14.47 -0.86 2.07
N PRO A 126 15.40 0.07 2.38
CA PRO A 126 15.84 1.07 1.43
C PRO A 126 16.25 0.38 0.12
N GLU A 127 15.61 0.77 -0.98
CA GLU A 127 15.90 0.24 -2.30
C GLU A 127 17.37 0.50 -2.61
N VAL A 128 18.14 -0.59 -2.67
CA VAL A 128 19.52 -0.52 -3.15
C VAL A 128 19.43 -0.24 -4.63
N LYS A 129 19.95 0.92 -5.07
CA LYS A 129 20.06 1.24 -6.51
C LYS A 129 20.74 0.06 -7.22
N LEU A 130 19.95 -0.68 -7.99
CA LEU A 130 20.43 -1.83 -8.72
C LEU A 130 21.25 -1.34 -9.91
N ASP A 131 22.49 -1.81 -10.00
CA ASP A 131 23.32 -1.62 -11.18
C ASP A 131 22.98 -2.72 -12.19
N PHE A 132 21.89 -2.49 -12.95
CA PHE A 132 21.39 -3.43 -13.96
C PHE A 132 22.44 -3.77 -15.03
N GLN A 133 23.35 -2.84 -15.34
CA GLN A 133 24.38 -3.04 -16.36
C GLN A 133 25.42 -4.09 -15.93
N SER A 134 25.70 -4.18 -14.64
CA SER A 134 26.66 -5.15 -14.08
C SER A 134 26.12 -6.58 -13.96
N MET A 135 24.82 -6.79 -14.20
CA MET A 135 24.16 -8.07 -13.99
C MET A 135 24.36 -9.04 -15.16
N THR A 136 24.44 -10.33 -14.84
CA THR A 136 24.30 -11.38 -15.86
C THR A 136 22.88 -11.43 -16.41
N ALA A 137 22.68 -12.02 -17.60
CA ALA A 137 21.35 -12.19 -18.18
C ALA A 137 20.36 -12.92 -17.24
N GLN A 138 20.83 -13.91 -16.48
CA GLN A 138 19.99 -14.60 -15.50
C GLN A 138 19.59 -13.69 -14.34
N GLN A 139 20.54 -12.94 -13.76
CA GLN A 139 20.25 -12.00 -12.68
C GLN A 139 19.32 -10.88 -13.14
N LEU A 140 19.53 -10.37 -14.36
CA LEU A 140 18.70 -9.35 -14.96
C LEU A 140 17.28 -9.88 -15.25
N GLY A 141 17.16 -11.13 -15.72
CA GLY A 141 15.87 -11.81 -15.85
C GLY A 141 15.18 -12.06 -14.51
N ASP A 142 15.93 -12.43 -13.46
CA ASP A 142 15.41 -12.59 -12.10
C ASP A 142 14.82 -11.27 -11.59
N GLU A 143 15.50 -10.13 -11.78
CA GLU A 143 14.92 -8.81 -11.47
C GLU A 143 13.69 -8.51 -12.33
N GLY A 144 13.69 -8.90 -13.60
CA GLY A 144 12.52 -8.81 -14.48
C GLY A 144 11.32 -9.57 -13.94
N GLU A 145 11.51 -10.79 -13.42
CA GLU A 145 10.42 -11.55 -12.78
C GLU A 145 9.86 -10.80 -11.57
N LYS A 146 10.72 -10.21 -10.73
CA LYS A 146 10.27 -9.41 -9.58
C LYS A 146 9.48 -8.18 -10.01
N ILE A 147 9.92 -7.48 -11.06
CA ILE A 147 9.21 -6.32 -11.58
C ILE A 147 7.82 -6.74 -12.09
N ILE A 148 7.70 -7.89 -12.76
CA ILE A 148 6.44 -8.35 -13.35
C ILE A 148 5.49 -8.90 -12.28
N PHE A 149 5.98 -9.74 -11.36
CA PHE A 149 5.15 -10.55 -10.45
C PHE A 149 5.30 -10.22 -8.96
N GLY A 150 6.23 -9.34 -8.59
CA GLY A 150 6.46 -8.90 -7.21
C GLY A 150 7.40 -9.79 -6.40
N GLY A 151 8.00 -10.81 -7.03
CA GLY A 151 9.00 -11.67 -6.39
C GLY A 151 9.52 -12.78 -7.32
N LEU A 152 10.63 -13.40 -6.94
CA LEU A 152 11.17 -14.56 -7.68
C LEU A 152 10.29 -15.79 -7.51
N GLY A 153 10.09 -16.52 -8.60
CA GLY A 153 9.20 -17.68 -8.66
C GLY A 153 7.70 -17.34 -8.60
N GLN A 154 7.33 -16.07 -8.49
CA GLN A 154 5.93 -15.63 -8.44
C GLN A 154 5.24 -15.71 -9.80
N SER A 155 5.97 -15.91 -10.91
CA SER A 155 5.39 -16.15 -12.23
C SER A 155 4.45 -17.36 -12.30
N LYS A 156 4.56 -18.29 -11.34
CA LYS A 156 3.70 -19.48 -11.21
C LYS A 156 2.49 -19.26 -10.31
N VAL A 157 2.43 -18.14 -9.60
CA VAL A 157 1.36 -17.81 -8.66
C VAL A 157 0.31 -16.98 -9.38
N GLN A 158 -0.92 -17.49 -9.44
CA GLN A 158 -2.02 -16.78 -10.07
C GLN A 158 -2.34 -15.50 -9.30
N GLY A 159 -2.40 -14.37 -10.01
CA GLY A 159 -2.67 -13.05 -9.41
C GLY A 159 -1.46 -12.37 -8.81
N ALA A 160 -0.26 -12.95 -8.90
CA ALA A 160 0.96 -12.25 -8.52
C ALA A 160 1.22 -11.06 -9.44
N ILE A 161 1.46 -9.90 -8.84
CA ILE A 161 1.60 -8.62 -9.54
C ILE A 161 2.77 -7.86 -8.91
N GLY A 162 3.72 -7.43 -9.73
CA GLY A 162 4.82 -6.56 -9.33
C GLY A 162 4.62 -5.11 -9.80
N LYS A 163 5.68 -4.31 -9.65
CA LYS A 163 5.72 -2.90 -10.09
C LYS A 163 5.23 -2.70 -11.52
N GLY A 164 5.63 -3.60 -12.44
CA GLY A 164 5.29 -3.53 -13.85
C GLY A 164 3.79 -3.74 -14.14
N GLN A 165 3.03 -4.29 -13.21
CA GLN A 165 1.58 -4.53 -13.33
C GLN A 165 1.14 -5.38 -14.54
N CYS A 166 2.08 -5.94 -15.32
CA CYS A 166 1.81 -6.67 -16.55
C CYS A 166 0.79 -7.82 -16.39
N PRO A 167 0.79 -8.61 -15.29
CA PRO A 167 -0.19 -9.69 -15.08
C PRO A 167 -1.64 -9.23 -14.93
N LEU A 168 -1.91 -7.93 -14.75
CA LEU A 168 -3.26 -7.37 -14.79
C LEU A 168 -3.90 -7.43 -16.18
N CYS A 169 -3.07 -7.47 -17.22
CA CYS A 169 -3.50 -7.37 -18.61
C CYS A 169 -3.07 -8.57 -19.44
N HIS A 170 -1.89 -9.12 -19.17
CA HIS A 170 -1.26 -10.10 -20.04
C HIS A 170 -1.29 -11.51 -19.44
N GLY A 171 -1.53 -12.49 -20.31
CA GLY A 171 -1.23 -13.89 -20.04
C GLY A 171 0.24 -14.18 -20.33
N PHE A 172 0.85 -15.06 -19.54
CA PHE A 172 2.26 -15.45 -19.72
C PHE A 172 2.46 -16.90 -20.13
N ASN A 173 1.42 -17.73 -20.03
CA ASN A 173 1.48 -19.16 -20.35
C ASN A 173 0.89 -19.43 -21.74
N GLN A 174 1.41 -20.44 -22.43
CA GLN A 174 0.87 -20.87 -23.71
C GLN A 174 -0.63 -21.18 -23.61
N GLY A 175 -1.42 -20.64 -24.53
CA GLY A 175 -2.87 -20.86 -24.59
C GLY A 175 -3.70 -20.08 -23.56
N PHE A 176 -3.09 -19.29 -22.67
CA PHE A 176 -3.84 -18.39 -21.80
C PHE A 176 -4.37 -17.21 -22.62
N LEU A 177 -5.66 -17.23 -22.94
CA LEU A 177 -6.31 -16.13 -23.62
C LEU A 177 -6.60 -15.04 -22.59
N SER A 178 -5.84 -13.94 -22.65
CA SER A 178 -6.30 -12.69 -22.05
C SER A 178 -7.24 -12.02 -23.04
N GLU A 179 -8.40 -11.56 -22.59
CA GLU A 179 -9.32 -10.77 -23.42
C GLU A 179 -8.88 -9.29 -23.52
N ARG A 180 -7.89 -8.89 -22.72
CA ARG A 180 -7.53 -7.48 -22.51
C ARG A 180 -6.29 -7.07 -23.28
N ALA A 181 -5.31 -7.96 -23.38
CA ALA A 181 -4.06 -7.69 -24.06
C ALA A 181 -3.46 -8.98 -24.66
N PRO A 182 -2.59 -8.87 -25.68
CA PRO A 182 -1.97 -10.03 -26.28
C PRO A 182 -1.21 -10.87 -25.26
N ASN A 183 -1.24 -12.19 -25.42
CA ASN A 183 -0.42 -13.08 -24.60
C ASN A 183 1.08 -12.79 -24.81
N LEU A 184 1.89 -12.88 -23.73
CA LEU A 184 3.33 -12.60 -23.69
C LEU A 184 4.24 -13.85 -23.67
N TRP A 185 3.67 -15.06 -23.77
CA TRP A 185 4.41 -16.31 -24.04
C TRP A 185 5.21 -16.19 -25.33
N ASP A 186 6.49 -16.49 -25.42
CA ASP A 186 7.23 -16.51 -26.70
C ASP A 186 7.19 -15.17 -27.50
N VAL A 187 7.18 -14.03 -26.80
CA VAL A 187 7.25 -12.69 -27.44
C VAL A 187 8.49 -12.52 -28.32
N PRO A 188 9.70 -12.96 -27.94
CA PRO A 188 10.88 -12.78 -28.77
C PRO A 188 10.74 -13.32 -30.20
N ALA A 189 10.12 -14.49 -30.40
CA ALA A 189 9.90 -15.00 -31.76
C ALA A 189 8.78 -14.25 -32.46
N ARG A 190 7.69 -13.92 -31.75
CA ARG A 190 6.58 -13.20 -32.35
C ARG A 190 6.94 -11.79 -32.78
N ALA A 191 7.84 -11.11 -32.07
CA ALA A 191 8.25 -9.76 -32.41
C ALA A 191 8.77 -9.66 -33.85
N GLU A 192 9.59 -10.61 -34.29
CA GLU A 192 10.08 -10.67 -35.66
C GLU A 192 8.96 -10.90 -36.70
N GLU A 193 7.96 -11.70 -36.36
CA GLU A 193 6.79 -11.92 -37.21
C GLU A 193 5.86 -10.70 -37.25
N ARG A 194 5.77 -9.93 -36.15
CA ARG A 194 4.95 -8.72 -36.10
C ARG A 194 5.48 -7.60 -36.97
N LEU A 195 6.79 -7.48 -37.13
CA LEU A 195 7.40 -6.53 -38.07
C LEU A 195 6.96 -6.78 -39.53
N LYS A 196 6.65 -8.04 -39.88
CA LYS A 196 6.20 -8.43 -41.23
C LYS A 196 4.69 -8.23 -41.43
N HIS A 197 3.96 -7.85 -40.39
CA HIS A 197 2.52 -7.67 -40.47
C HIS A 197 2.18 -6.47 -41.36
N GLU A 198 1.17 -6.60 -42.24
CA GLU A 198 0.82 -5.58 -43.22
C GLU A 198 0.51 -4.22 -42.58
N LYS A 199 -0.16 -4.23 -41.41
CA LYS A 199 -0.51 -3.03 -40.64
C LYS A 199 0.63 -2.42 -39.83
N TYR A 200 1.78 -3.08 -39.74
CA TYR A 200 2.89 -2.56 -38.95
C TYR A 200 3.63 -1.42 -39.67
N HIS A 201 3.71 -1.49 -41.01
CA HIS A 201 4.36 -0.51 -41.88
C HIS A 201 5.80 -0.17 -41.46
N MET A 202 6.67 -1.18 -41.45
CA MET A 202 8.09 -1.00 -41.13
C MET A 202 8.75 0.03 -42.05
N ASN A 203 9.45 1.00 -41.46
CA ASN A 203 10.07 2.17 -42.10
C ASN A 203 9.09 3.15 -42.76
N ASP A 204 7.79 3.03 -42.49
CA ASP A 204 6.76 3.93 -43.03
C ASP A 204 5.65 4.20 -41.99
N PRO A 205 5.98 4.91 -40.89
CA PRO A 205 5.03 5.14 -39.81
C PRO A 205 3.79 5.93 -40.28
N GLY A 206 3.93 6.76 -41.33
CA GLY A 206 2.84 7.56 -41.89
C GLY A 206 1.71 6.72 -42.50
N SER A 207 2.01 5.49 -42.92
CA SER A 207 1.02 4.56 -43.48
C SER A 207 0.25 3.76 -42.44
N ARG A 208 0.63 3.79 -41.15
CA ARG A 208 -0.12 3.13 -40.06
C ARG A 208 -1.54 3.65 -40.01
N ASP A 209 -2.53 2.83 -39.66
CA ASP A 209 -3.94 3.21 -39.55
C ASP A 209 -4.38 3.56 -38.11
N THR A 210 -3.46 3.44 -37.16
CA THR A 210 -3.64 3.71 -35.73
C THR A 210 -3.68 5.20 -35.37
N VAL A 211 -4.13 5.53 -34.17
CA VAL A 211 -4.23 6.93 -33.68
C VAL A 211 -2.88 7.59 -33.46
N GLN A 212 -1.82 6.80 -33.26
CA GLN A 212 -0.46 7.28 -33.07
C GLN A 212 0.47 6.61 -34.08
N LYS A 213 1.28 7.39 -34.79
CA LYS A 213 2.14 6.89 -35.88
C LYS A 213 3.54 6.55 -35.41
N GLU A 214 4.06 7.35 -34.50
CA GLU A 214 5.41 7.26 -33.95
C GLU A 214 5.38 7.48 -32.43
N ALA A 215 6.39 6.98 -31.72
CA ALA A 215 6.49 7.17 -30.28
C ALA A 215 6.64 8.66 -29.94
N PHE A 216 7.46 9.35 -30.72
CA PHE A 216 7.57 10.80 -30.81
C PHE A 216 7.98 11.17 -32.24
N GLU A 217 7.84 12.44 -32.62
CA GLU A 217 8.16 12.90 -33.96
C GLU A 217 9.62 12.56 -34.34
N GLY A 218 9.79 11.75 -35.40
CA GLY A 218 11.11 11.35 -35.88
C GLY A 218 11.73 10.13 -35.17
N SER A 219 11.00 9.44 -34.28
CA SER A 219 11.48 8.17 -33.69
C SER A 219 11.60 7.04 -34.71
N GLY A 220 10.88 7.13 -35.83
CA GLY A 220 10.77 6.06 -36.82
C GLY A 220 9.99 4.86 -36.26
N THR A 221 10.18 3.70 -36.91
CA THR A 221 9.62 2.41 -36.49
C THR A 221 10.72 1.46 -36.01
N ALA A 222 10.34 0.39 -35.33
CA ALA A 222 11.23 -0.73 -35.11
C ALA A 222 11.61 -1.44 -36.42
N THR A 223 12.82 -1.99 -36.42
CA THR A 223 13.40 -2.77 -37.53
C THR A 223 13.94 -4.14 -37.05
N THR A 224 14.03 -4.35 -35.73
CA THR A 224 14.44 -5.61 -35.11
C THR A 224 13.38 -6.08 -34.11
N GLY A 225 13.39 -7.38 -33.77
CA GLY A 225 12.44 -7.92 -32.78
C GLY A 225 12.55 -7.23 -31.42
N GLN A 226 13.77 -6.92 -30.97
CA GLN A 226 13.98 -6.18 -29.72
C GLN A 226 13.46 -4.73 -29.81
N GLU A 227 13.71 -4.03 -30.92
CA GLU A 227 13.12 -2.70 -31.13
C GLU A 227 11.59 -2.76 -31.16
N TYR A 228 10.98 -3.83 -31.69
CA TYR A 228 9.51 -3.97 -31.69
C TYR A 228 8.95 -4.08 -30.27
N ILE A 229 9.64 -4.81 -29.38
CA ILE A 229 9.26 -4.90 -27.96
C ILE A 229 9.36 -3.52 -27.31
N ALA A 230 10.48 -2.82 -27.52
CA ALA A 230 10.69 -1.47 -26.98
C ALA A 230 9.66 -0.45 -27.51
N GLU A 231 9.36 -0.46 -28.81
CA GLU A 231 8.33 0.39 -29.42
C GLU A 231 6.94 0.06 -28.86
N SER A 232 6.61 -1.22 -28.68
CA SER A 232 5.33 -1.63 -28.12
C SER A 232 5.13 -1.14 -26.68
N HIS A 233 6.20 -1.09 -25.89
CA HIS A 233 6.19 -0.56 -24.52
C HIS A 233 6.15 0.97 -24.46
N ALA A 234 6.86 1.64 -25.38
CA ALA A 234 6.93 3.10 -25.44
C ALA A 234 5.72 3.74 -26.14
N CYS A 235 5.15 3.05 -27.12
CA CYS A 235 4.04 3.50 -27.94
C CYS A 235 3.08 2.33 -28.26
N PRO A 236 2.26 1.89 -27.30
CA PRO A 236 1.34 0.77 -27.52
C PRO A 236 0.32 1.02 -28.64
N SER A 237 -0.03 2.29 -28.89
CA SER A 237 -0.92 2.69 -30.00
C SER A 237 -0.20 2.88 -31.34
N CYS A 238 1.12 2.75 -31.41
CA CYS A 238 1.86 2.76 -32.69
C CYS A 238 1.52 1.54 -33.53
N PHE A 239 1.41 0.38 -32.89
CA PHE A 239 0.92 -0.84 -33.51
C PHE A 239 0.06 -1.61 -32.53
N VAL A 240 -1.23 -1.72 -32.85
CA VAL A 240 -2.18 -2.49 -32.05
C VAL A 240 -2.30 -3.88 -32.65
N VAL A 241 -2.03 -4.92 -31.86
CA VAL A 241 -2.22 -6.30 -32.30
C VAL A 241 -3.70 -6.52 -32.62
N PRO A 242 -4.03 -7.09 -33.79
CA PRO A 242 -5.43 -7.30 -34.18
C PRO A 242 -6.23 -8.05 -33.10
N GLY A 243 -7.42 -7.54 -32.78
CA GLY A 243 -8.33 -8.05 -31.76
C GLY A 243 -8.11 -7.51 -30.35
N PHE A 244 -7.10 -6.67 -30.12
CA PHE A 244 -6.76 -6.15 -28.79
C PHE A 244 -6.87 -4.62 -28.65
N GLY A 245 -7.44 -3.93 -29.64
CA GLY A 245 -7.72 -2.51 -29.51
C GLY A 245 -8.88 -2.21 -28.58
N VAL A 246 -8.95 -0.95 -28.16
CA VAL A 246 -10.10 -0.42 -27.42
C VAL A 246 -11.39 -0.68 -28.20
N LYS A 247 -12.41 -1.23 -27.53
CA LYS A 247 -13.69 -1.58 -28.16
C LYS A 247 -14.31 -0.35 -28.83
N GLY A 248 -14.55 -0.45 -30.15
CA GLY A 248 -15.10 0.62 -30.97
C GLY A 248 -14.08 1.40 -31.79
N THR A 249 -12.77 1.20 -31.56
CA THR A 249 -11.70 1.84 -32.35
C THR A 249 -11.24 1.00 -33.53
N ASN A 250 -11.66 -0.28 -33.60
CA ASN A 250 -11.27 -1.24 -34.63
C ASN A 250 -9.74 -1.41 -34.72
N ASP A 251 -9.11 -1.69 -33.57
CA ASP A 251 -7.67 -1.85 -33.42
C ASP A 251 -6.83 -0.62 -33.79
N LYS A 252 -7.38 0.59 -33.63
CA LYS A 252 -6.64 1.83 -33.88
C LYS A 252 -6.00 2.44 -32.65
N GLU A 253 -6.47 2.07 -31.46
CA GLU A 253 -6.01 2.58 -30.18
C GLU A 253 -5.84 1.42 -29.20
N SER A 254 -4.70 1.40 -28.51
CA SER A 254 -4.37 0.35 -27.54
C SER A 254 -4.89 0.70 -26.13
N PRO A 255 -5.44 -0.26 -25.37
CA PRO A 255 -5.76 -0.08 -23.96
C PRO A 255 -4.53 -0.15 -23.05
N MET A 256 -3.36 -0.51 -23.59
CA MET A 256 -2.11 -0.62 -22.82
C MET A 256 -1.52 0.78 -22.55
N PRO A 257 -1.17 1.12 -21.30
CA PRO A 257 -0.50 2.37 -20.99
C PRO A 257 0.96 2.35 -21.46
N ARG A 258 1.55 3.53 -21.64
CA ARG A 258 3.00 3.67 -21.82
C ARG A 258 3.69 3.35 -20.49
N ILE A 259 4.37 2.22 -20.41
CA ILE A 259 4.85 1.68 -19.13
C ILE A 259 6.03 2.44 -18.51
N HIS A 260 6.69 3.31 -19.30
CA HIS A 260 7.69 4.28 -18.83
C HIS A 260 7.06 5.59 -18.34
N LYS A 261 5.73 5.71 -18.34
CA LYS A 261 5.01 6.87 -17.79
C LYS A 261 4.22 6.45 -16.54
N PRO A 262 3.83 7.41 -15.69
CA PRO A 262 2.92 7.13 -14.58
C PRO A 262 1.66 6.39 -15.05
N PRO A 263 1.15 5.45 -14.25
CA PRO A 263 1.55 5.14 -12.86
C PRO A 263 2.68 4.10 -12.72
N ILE A 264 3.10 3.45 -13.81
CA ILE A 264 4.04 2.33 -13.76
C ILE A 264 5.49 2.82 -13.69
N SER A 265 5.81 3.85 -14.49
CA SER A 265 7.08 4.60 -14.43
C SER A 265 8.34 3.70 -14.42
N LEU A 266 8.39 2.66 -15.25
CA LEU A 266 9.59 1.81 -15.35
C LEU A 266 10.77 2.60 -15.93
N THR A 267 11.90 2.51 -15.25
CA THR A 267 13.19 3.04 -15.73
C THR A 267 13.73 2.18 -16.87
N LEU A 268 14.71 2.70 -17.62
CA LEU A 268 15.36 1.92 -18.69
C LEU A 268 15.98 0.62 -18.17
N GLY A 269 16.54 0.64 -16.96
CA GLY A 269 17.12 -0.56 -16.35
C GLY A 269 16.07 -1.62 -16.01
N GLU A 270 14.92 -1.19 -15.50
CA GLU A 270 13.78 -2.08 -15.22
C GLU A 270 13.15 -2.63 -16.50
N LEU A 271 13.06 -1.80 -17.55
CA LEU A 271 12.60 -2.23 -18.87
C LEU A 271 13.54 -3.27 -19.48
N ALA A 272 14.86 -3.08 -19.34
CA ALA A 272 15.84 -4.06 -19.77
C ALA A 272 15.72 -5.38 -18.98
N ALA A 273 15.43 -5.31 -17.68
CA ALA A 273 15.18 -6.48 -16.85
C ALA A 273 13.94 -7.26 -17.30
N VAL A 274 12.83 -6.56 -17.54
CA VAL A 274 11.57 -7.14 -18.06
C VAL A 274 11.79 -7.83 -19.40
N ASP A 275 12.44 -7.16 -20.35
CA ASP A 275 12.72 -7.75 -21.67
C ASP A 275 13.63 -8.96 -21.54
N THR A 276 14.72 -8.86 -20.78
CA THR A 276 15.62 -9.99 -20.53
C THR A 276 14.86 -11.20 -19.99
N TRP A 277 13.94 -11.00 -19.06
CA TRP A 277 13.08 -12.06 -18.54
C TRP A 277 12.24 -12.74 -19.63
N LEU A 278 11.68 -11.98 -20.59
CA LEU A 278 10.91 -12.52 -21.72
C LEU A 278 11.73 -13.45 -22.63
N TYR A 279 13.05 -13.27 -22.70
CA TYR A 279 13.94 -14.17 -23.45
C TYR A 279 14.34 -15.39 -22.61
N VAL A 280 14.91 -15.16 -21.42
CA VAL A 280 15.49 -16.26 -20.62
C VAL A 280 14.44 -17.26 -20.15
N ARG A 281 13.21 -16.82 -19.86
CA ARG A 281 12.12 -17.72 -19.46
C ARG A 281 11.74 -18.74 -20.54
N GLU A 282 11.94 -18.37 -21.81
CA GLU A 282 11.65 -19.19 -22.98
C GLU A 282 12.88 -20.03 -23.38
N GLY A 283 13.96 -19.98 -22.59
CA GLY A 283 15.23 -20.65 -22.88
C GLY A 283 15.99 -20.03 -24.05
N LYS A 284 15.74 -18.76 -24.37
CA LYS A 284 16.41 -18.04 -25.46
C LYS A 284 17.51 -17.14 -24.91
N ASP A 285 18.54 -16.94 -25.74
CA ASP A 285 19.58 -15.95 -25.46
C ASP A 285 18.98 -14.54 -25.56
N ALA A 286 19.08 -13.79 -24.47
CA ALA A 286 18.67 -12.40 -24.42
C ALA A 286 19.72 -11.51 -25.11
N PRO A 287 19.33 -10.44 -25.81
CA PRO A 287 20.25 -9.37 -26.20
C PRO A 287 20.97 -8.78 -24.98
N THR A 288 22.10 -8.13 -25.18
CA THR A 288 22.81 -7.50 -24.05
C THR A 288 22.01 -6.35 -23.47
N TYR A 289 22.32 -5.99 -22.22
CA TYR A 289 21.70 -4.84 -21.55
C TYR A 289 21.80 -3.56 -22.41
N GLU A 290 22.96 -3.32 -23.03
CA GLU A 290 23.20 -2.17 -23.89
C GLU A 290 22.35 -2.19 -25.17
N GLU A 291 22.15 -3.35 -25.78
CA GLU A 291 21.31 -3.51 -26.98
C GLU A 291 19.83 -3.25 -26.67
N ILE A 292 19.36 -3.76 -25.52
CA ILE A 292 18.00 -3.49 -25.04
C ILE A 292 17.84 -2.02 -24.70
N GLN A 293 18.78 -1.44 -23.95
CA GLN A 293 18.74 -0.02 -23.59
C GLN A 293 18.71 0.86 -24.85
N ALA A 294 19.60 0.64 -25.82
CA ALA A 294 19.63 1.39 -27.08
C ALA A 294 18.29 1.32 -27.83
N SER A 295 17.62 0.17 -27.79
CA SER A 295 16.29 0.00 -28.38
C SER A 295 15.24 0.87 -27.71
N TYR A 296 15.26 1.00 -26.38
CA TYR A 296 14.36 1.92 -25.67
C TYR A 296 14.72 3.38 -25.88
N GLU A 297 16.00 3.73 -25.93
CA GLU A 297 16.45 5.10 -26.15
C GLU A 297 16.00 5.67 -27.49
N LYS A 298 15.81 4.81 -28.49
CA LYS A 298 15.21 5.15 -29.77
C LYS A 298 13.75 5.61 -29.67
N PHE A 299 12.97 5.06 -28.74
CA PHE A 299 11.52 5.33 -28.62
C PHE A 299 11.12 6.15 -27.40
N ILE A 300 12.04 6.35 -26.45
CA ILE A 300 11.82 7.16 -25.23
C ILE A 300 12.85 8.30 -25.21
N PRO A 301 12.43 9.55 -25.49
CA PRO A 301 13.34 10.69 -25.49
C PRO A 301 13.85 10.93 -24.07
N GLU A 302 15.05 11.50 -23.94
CA GLU A 302 15.73 11.67 -22.64
C GLU A 302 14.86 12.39 -21.60
N ALA A 303 14.13 13.43 -22.03
CA ALA A 303 13.22 14.20 -21.17
C ALA A 303 12.03 13.38 -20.62
N ASP A 304 11.69 12.27 -21.25
CA ASP A 304 10.55 11.43 -20.89
C ASP A 304 10.93 10.21 -20.06
N ARG A 305 12.23 9.95 -19.87
CA ARG A 305 12.73 8.81 -19.12
C ARG A 305 12.49 9.02 -17.63
N PRO A 306 11.82 8.08 -16.94
CA PRO A 306 11.76 8.10 -15.48
C PRO A 306 13.18 8.11 -14.93
N GLN A 307 13.48 9.12 -14.12
CA GLN A 307 14.68 9.07 -13.31
C GLN A 307 14.43 8.05 -12.20
N ALA A 308 15.43 7.24 -11.88
CA ALA A 308 15.42 6.49 -10.63
C ALA A 308 15.26 7.53 -9.52
N SER A 309 14.08 7.57 -8.91
CA SER A 309 13.71 8.63 -7.99
C SER A 309 14.71 8.69 -6.85
N ALA A 310 15.15 9.91 -6.51
CA ALA A 310 15.98 10.12 -5.32
C ALA A 310 15.17 9.95 -4.03
N ASP A 311 13.84 9.97 -4.16
CA ASP A 311 12.85 9.64 -3.14
C ASP A 311 12.11 8.38 -3.60
N GLY A 312 12.27 7.29 -2.86
CA GLY A 312 11.70 5.99 -3.20
C GLY A 312 10.17 6.04 -3.19
N ASP A 313 9.56 6.11 -4.37
CA ASP A 313 8.20 5.67 -4.55
C ASP A 313 8.24 4.15 -4.82
N GLU A 314 8.20 3.43 -3.70
CA GLU A 314 7.43 2.22 -3.48
C GLU A 314 7.46 1.17 -4.60
N ALA A 315 8.59 0.44 -4.73
CA ALA A 315 8.60 -0.80 -5.51
C ALA A 315 9.55 -1.86 -4.94
N ALA A 316 9.38 -2.23 -3.67
CA ALA A 316 9.82 -3.53 -3.17
C ALA A 316 8.91 -4.06 -2.05
N GLY A 317 7.91 -4.86 -2.41
CA GLY A 317 7.34 -5.89 -1.53
C GLY A 317 6.35 -5.48 -0.43
N GLY A 318 5.87 -4.24 -0.35
CA GLY A 318 4.87 -3.87 0.65
C GLY A 318 4.10 -2.62 0.25
N VAL A 319 2.79 -2.77 0.03
CA VAL A 319 1.82 -1.69 -0.19
C VAL A 319 1.99 -0.92 -1.53
N LEU A 320 1.07 -1.14 -2.48
CA LEU A 320 0.87 -0.40 -3.75
C LEU A 320 0.42 1.06 -3.55
N ALA A 321 -0.26 1.38 -2.45
CA ALA A 321 -0.70 2.73 -2.13
C ALA A 321 -0.98 2.88 -0.65
N THR A 322 -0.55 3.99 -0.05
CA THR A 322 -0.63 4.25 1.39
C THR A 322 -1.85 5.09 1.76
N GLY A 323 -2.44 5.82 0.82
CA GLY A 323 -3.58 6.71 1.03
C GLY A 323 -3.17 8.16 1.34
N GLU A 324 -1.86 8.42 1.48
CA GLU A 324 -1.32 9.78 1.58
C GLU A 324 -1.33 10.50 0.23
N GLU A 325 -1.41 9.74 -0.87
CA GLU A 325 -1.44 10.28 -2.22
C GLU A 325 -2.78 10.96 -2.55
N PRO A 326 -2.79 11.89 -3.51
CA PRO A 326 -4.03 12.39 -4.10
C PRO A 326 -4.92 11.25 -4.62
N ILE A 327 -6.23 11.42 -4.53
CA ILE A 327 -7.19 10.35 -4.88
C ILE A 327 -7.01 9.85 -6.32
N THR A 328 -6.64 10.73 -7.25
CA THR A 328 -6.34 10.36 -8.65
C THR A 328 -5.16 9.40 -8.73
N ASP A 329 -4.07 9.73 -8.03
CA ASP A 329 -2.83 8.96 -8.05
C ASP A 329 -3.04 7.61 -7.40
N LEU A 330 -3.87 7.56 -6.36
CA LEU A 330 -4.26 6.33 -5.69
C LEU A 330 -4.98 5.37 -6.65
N PHE A 331 -5.96 5.85 -7.41
CA PHE A 331 -6.62 5.03 -8.44
C PHE A 331 -5.64 4.57 -9.53
N MET A 332 -4.73 5.44 -9.96
CA MET A 332 -3.75 5.13 -10.99
C MET A 332 -2.73 4.08 -10.49
N LYS A 333 -2.14 4.27 -9.31
CA LYS A 333 -1.23 3.30 -8.65
C LYS A 333 -1.91 1.94 -8.46
N ALA A 334 -3.17 1.93 -8.04
CA ALA A 334 -3.94 0.69 -7.89
C ALA A 334 -4.41 0.07 -9.23
N GLY A 335 -4.21 0.75 -10.37
CA GLY A 335 -4.56 0.26 -11.70
C GLY A 335 -6.07 0.21 -11.99
N CYS A 336 -6.91 0.83 -11.17
CA CYS A 336 -8.37 0.75 -11.31
C CYS A 336 -8.90 1.33 -12.64
N PRO A 337 -8.43 2.52 -13.10
CA PRO A 337 -8.86 3.17 -14.36
C PRO A 337 -8.72 2.29 -15.59
N ALA A 338 -7.77 1.36 -15.54
CA ALA A 338 -7.44 0.51 -16.65
C ALA A 338 -8.57 -0.55 -16.88
N CYS A 339 -9.27 -0.97 -15.84
CA CYS A 339 -10.40 -1.91 -15.92
C CYS A 339 -11.76 -1.22 -15.85
N HIS A 340 -11.86 -0.16 -15.05
CA HIS A 340 -13.11 0.47 -14.69
C HIS A 340 -13.26 1.86 -15.31
N THR A 341 -14.50 2.20 -15.64
CA THR A 341 -14.86 3.60 -15.86
C THR A 341 -15.12 4.22 -14.50
N ILE A 342 -14.41 5.29 -14.18
CA ILE A 342 -14.50 5.96 -12.87
C ILE A 342 -14.85 7.44 -13.11
N PRO A 343 -16.11 7.85 -12.90
CA PRO A 343 -16.53 9.23 -13.07
C PRO A 343 -15.64 10.18 -12.26
N GLY A 344 -15.21 11.29 -12.86
CA GLY A 344 -14.35 12.30 -12.24
C GLY A 344 -12.85 12.00 -12.22
N ILE A 345 -12.42 10.79 -12.60
CA ILE A 345 -11.01 10.45 -12.77
C ILE A 345 -10.66 10.48 -14.26
N GLU A 346 -9.76 11.38 -14.65
CA GLU A 346 -9.33 11.52 -16.04
C GLU A 346 -8.66 10.22 -16.56
N GLY A 347 -8.98 9.83 -17.79
CA GLY A 347 -8.45 8.60 -18.40
C GLY A 347 -9.06 7.29 -17.89
N ALA A 348 -9.93 7.33 -16.87
CA ALA A 348 -10.61 6.15 -16.36
C ALA A 348 -11.83 5.77 -17.21
N THR A 349 -11.55 5.11 -18.35
CA THR A 349 -12.57 4.67 -19.32
C THR A 349 -12.59 3.16 -19.53
N GLY A 350 -12.03 2.39 -18.58
CA GLY A 350 -12.00 0.94 -18.65
C GLY A 350 -13.41 0.33 -18.73
N LYS A 351 -13.54 -0.78 -19.48
CA LYS A 351 -14.82 -1.49 -19.67
C LYS A 351 -14.74 -2.99 -19.34
N VAL A 352 -13.61 -3.43 -18.77
CA VAL A 352 -13.39 -4.81 -18.34
C VAL A 352 -14.13 -5.07 -17.03
N GLY A 353 -14.20 -4.07 -16.16
CA GLY A 353 -15.01 -4.06 -14.95
C GLY A 353 -16.21 -3.11 -15.08
N PRO A 354 -17.18 -3.21 -14.14
CA PRO A 354 -18.37 -2.35 -14.15
C PRO A 354 -18.04 -0.87 -13.95
N LEU A 355 -18.96 -0.01 -14.38
CA LEU A 355 -18.95 1.43 -14.07
C LEU A 355 -19.00 1.63 -12.55
N LEU A 356 -18.01 2.37 -12.01
CA LEU A 356 -17.88 2.63 -10.58
C LEU A 356 -18.66 3.89 -10.14
N MET A 357 -19.97 3.89 -10.37
CA MET A 357 -20.90 4.88 -9.82
C MET A 357 -21.57 4.32 -8.57
N GLU A 358 -20.75 4.00 -7.56
CA GLU A 358 -21.13 3.09 -6.49
C GLU A 358 -22.10 3.67 -5.46
N GLY A 359 -22.13 4.99 -5.27
CA GLY A 359 -23.16 5.65 -4.47
C GLY A 359 -24.59 5.37 -4.96
N SER A 360 -24.78 5.09 -6.25
CA SER A 360 -26.06 4.66 -6.85
C SER A 360 -26.16 3.16 -7.11
N ASN A 361 -25.04 2.51 -7.45
CA ASN A 361 -25.04 1.10 -7.84
C ASN A 361 -25.02 0.14 -6.64
N ALA A 362 -24.23 0.43 -5.61
CA ALA A 362 -24.07 -0.46 -4.46
C ALA A 362 -25.40 -0.76 -3.74
N PRO A 363 -26.31 0.21 -3.48
CA PRO A 363 -27.61 -0.09 -2.86
C PRO A 363 -28.53 -0.99 -3.72
N LYS A 364 -28.35 -0.98 -5.05
CA LYS A 364 -29.08 -1.86 -5.96
C LYS A 364 -28.50 -3.27 -5.91
N ARG A 365 -27.17 -3.39 -5.94
CA ARG A 365 -26.42 -4.66 -5.91
C ARG A 365 -26.55 -5.41 -4.59
N LEU A 366 -26.60 -4.70 -3.46
CA LEU A 366 -26.91 -5.28 -2.14
C LEU A 366 -28.28 -5.99 -2.07
N LYS A 367 -29.21 -5.63 -2.95
CA LYS A 367 -30.55 -6.24 -3.05
C LYS A 367 -30.62 -7.31 -4.14
N ASP A 368 -29.54 -7.54 -4.87
CA ASP A 368 -29.47 -8.56 -5.89
C ASP A 368 -29.54 -9.95 -5.23
N PRO A 369 -30.43 -10.85 -5.66
CA PRO A 369 -30.48 -12.22 -5.14
C PRO A 369 -29.17 -13.00 -5.28
N GLY A 370 -28.30 -12.63 -6.22
CA GLY A 370 -26.98 -13.20 -6.43
C GLY A 370 -25.90 -12.62 -5.52
N TYR A 371 -26.21 -11.62 -4.68
CA TYR A 371 -25.26 -11.05 -3.72
C TYR A 371 -25.04 -12.02 -2.54
N GLY A 372 -23.87 -12.65 -2.52
CA GLY A 372 -23.48 -13.62 -1.48
C GLY A 372 -22.63 -13.05 -0.34
N GLY A 373 -22.43 -11.73 -0.31
CA GLY A 373 -21.59 -11.03 0.67
C GLY A 373 -22.30 -10.70 1.99
N HIS A 374 -21.59 -9.97 2.84
CA HIS A 374 -22.06 -9.60 4.19
C HIS A 374 -22.26 -8.09 4.37
N ALA A 375 -22.00 -7.28 3.35
CA ALA A 375 -22.16 -5.84 3.45
C ALA A 375 -23.63 -5.43 3.63
N THR A 376 -23.84 -4.39 4.42
CA THR A 376 -25.16 -3.81 4.72
C THR A 376 -25.28 -2.36 4.29
N SER A 377 -24.18 -1.74 3.89
CA SER A 377 -24.10 -0.36 3.41
C SER A 377 -23.32 -0.26 2.10
N ALA A 378 -23.51 0.83 1.35
CA ALA A 378 -22.75 1.08 0.12
C ALA A 378 -21.23 1.09 0.39
N ARG A 379 -20.81 1.71 1.50
CA ARG A 379 -19.42 1.76 1.94
C ARG A 379 -18.86 0.34 2.16
N GLU A 380 -19.57 -0.49 2.93
CA GLU A 380 -19.19 -1.88 3.19
C GLU A 380 -19.15 -2.72 1.91
N TYR A 381 -20.09 -2.50 0.99
CA TYR A 381 -20.15 -3.23 -0.29
C TYR A 381 -18.91 -2.93 -1.14
N ILE A 382 -18.50 -1.66 -1.22
CA ILE A 382 -17.31 -1.25 -1.98
C ILE A 382 -16.06 -1.82 -1.32
N THR A 383 -15.95 -1.74 0.01
CA THR A 383 -14.83 -2.34 0.75
C THR A 383 -14.75 -3.85 0.51
N GLU A 384 -15.87 -4.57 0.60
CA GLU A 384 -15.90 -6.01 0.34
C GLU A 384 -15.55 -6.34 -1.11
N SER A 385 -16.00 -5.53 -2.07
CA SER A 385 -15.66 -5.69 -3.49
C SER A 385 -14.16 -5.48 -3.76
N ILE A 386 -13.48 -4.62 -2.98
CA ILE A 386 -12.03 -4.41 -3.11
C ILE A 386 -11.25 -5.54 -2.45
N LEU A 387 -11.65 -5.94 -1.24
CA LEU A 387 -10.92 -6.94 -0.45
C LEU A 387 -11.19 -8.38 -0.90
N ASN A 388 -12.41 -8.65 -1.40
CA ASN A 388 -12.86 -9.97 -1.82
C ASN A 388 -13.66 -9.88 -3.13
N PRO A 389 -13.02 -9.52 -4.27
CA PRO A 389 -13.72 -9.16 -5.50
C PRO A 389 -14.60 -10.27 -6.10
N SER A 390 -14.27 -11.55 -5.87
CA SER A 390 -15.09 -12.68 -6.36
C SER A 390 -16.30 -12.98 -5.47
N MET A 391 -16.53 -12.27 -4.36
CA MET A 391 -17.72 -12.47 -3.50
C MET A 391 -19.01 -12.11 -4.22
N TYR A 392 -18.97 -11.10 -5.08
CA TYR A 392 -20.05 -10.75 -5.96
C TYR A 392 -19.50 -10.13 -7.23
N VAL A 393 -19.70 -10.82 -8.34
CA VAL A 393 -19.36 -10.32 -9.67
C VAL A 393 -20.62 -9.79 -10.32
N VAL A 394 -20.59 -8.53 -10.73
CA VAL A 394 -21.72 -7.89 -11.42
C VAL A 394 -22.06 -8.71 -12.67
N LYS A 395 -23.35 -8.93 -12.90
CA LYS A 395 -23.84 -9.66 -14.06
C LYS A 395 -23.21 -9.13 -15.37
N ASP A 396 -22.86 -10.07 -16.26
CA ASP A 396 -22.23 -9.83 -17.57
C ASP A 396 -20.75 -9.37 -17.51
N PHE A 397 -20.12 -9.38 -16.33
CA PHE A 397 -18.67 -9.19 -16.17
C PHE A 397 -17.96 -10.51 -15.82
N PRO A 398 -16.73 -10.74 -16.33
CA PRO A 398 -15.94 -11.93 -16.02
C PRO A 398 -15.39 -11.91 -14.58
N ASP A 399 -15.44 -13.07 -13.91
CA ASP A 399 -14.81 -13.29 -12.60
C ASP A 399 -13.28 -13.42 -12.72
N ASN A 400 -12.56 -13.24 -11.61
CA ASN A 400 -11.11 -13.35 -11.47
C ASN A 400 -10.29 -12.32 -12.28
N GLN A 401 -10.93 -11.27 -12.79
CA GLN A 401 -10.23 -10.15 -13.42
C GLN A 401 -9.68 -9.14 -12.40
N MET A 402 -10.42 -8.90 -11.31
CA MET A 402 -9.99 -7.96 -10.28
C MET A 402 -9.00 -8.65 -9.32
N PRO A 403 -7.83 -8.03 -9.03
CA PRO A 403 -6.82 -8.60 -8.15
C PRO A 403 -7.36 -8.96 -6.76
N LYS A 404 -7.03 -10.17 -6.29
CA LYS A 404 -7.46 -10.70 -4.98
C LYS A 404 -6.53 -10.33 -3.82
N ASP A 405 -5.42 -9.67 -4.14
CA ASP A 405 -4.36 -9.32 -3.19
C ASP A 405 -4.38 -7.83 -2.81
N PHE A 406 -5.42 -7.07 -3.21
CA PHE A 406 -5.57 -5.68 -2.77
C PHE A 406 -5.64 -5.54 -1.25
N GLY A 407 -6.16 -6.52 -0.52
CA GLY A 407 -6.12 -6.51 0.96
C GLY A 407 -4.72 -6.60 1.57
N LEU A 408 -3.73 -7.03 0.78
CA LEU A 408 -2.31 -7.09 1.17
C LEU A 408 -1.52 -5.90 0.60
N LYS A 409 -2.05 -5.26 -0.44
CA LYS A 409 -1.36 -4.26 -1.24
C LYS A 409 -1.91 -2.85 -1.09
N LEU A 410 -3.12 -2.64 -0.62
CA LEU A 410 -3.62 -1.31 -0.32
C LEU A 410 -3.63 -1.15 1.19
N SER A 411 -3.10 -0.03 1.69
CA SER A 411 -3.23 0.27 3.11
C SER A 411 -4.72 0.45 3.46
N ALA A 412 -5.07 0.33 4.73
CA ALA A 412 -6.41 0.68 5.19
C ALA A 412 -6.77 2.14 4.88
N GLY A 413 -5.79 3.04 4.92
CA GLY A 413 -5.95 4.45 4.51
C GLY A 413 -6.32 4.57 3.04
N ALA A 414 -5.60 3.86 2.18
CA ALA A 414 -5.84 3.86 0.74
C ALA A 414 -7.22 3.31 0.39
N VAL A 415 -7.59 2.16 0.97
CA VAL A 415 -8.92 1.55 0.77
C VAL A 415 -10.02 2.50 1.24
N ASN A 416 -9.87 3.11 2.43
CA ASN A 416 -10.86 4.03 2.95
C ASN A 416 -11.05 5.24 2.02
N LYS A 417 -9.97 5.85 1.53
CA LYS A 417 -10.01 7.02 0.64
C LYS A 417 -10.70 6.68 -0.70
N ILE A 418 -10.37 5.53 -1.31
CA ILE A 418 -11.06 5.01 -2.50
C ILE A 418 -12.56 4.86 -2.22
N VAL A 419 -12.89 4.20 -1.12
CA VAL A 419 -14.27 3.87 -0.76
C VAL A 419 -15.08 5.15 -0.52
N ASP A 420 -14.51 6.14 0.16
CA ASP A 420 -15.15 7.44 0.39
C ASP A 420 -15.49 8.12 -0.95
N TYR A 421 -14.52 8.21 -1.86
CA TYR A 421 -14.75 8.76 -3.20
C TYR A 421 -15.85 7.99 -3.94
N LEU A 422 -15.73 6.67 -4.10
CA LEU A 422 -16.68 5.86 -4.86
C LEU A 422 -18.10 5.88 -4.26
N SER A 423 -18.21 5.92 -2.93
CA SER A 423 -19.51 5.97 -2.24
C SER A 423 -20.23 7.31 -2.43
N SER A 424 -19.50 8.38 -2.73
CA SER A 424 -20.06 9.70 -3.00
C SER A 424 -20.62 9.84 -4.43
N LEU A 425 -20.18 8.99 -5.37
CA LEU A 425 -20.59 9.06 -6.77
C LEU A 425 -22.03 8.59 -6.98
N LYS A 426 -22.94 9.52 -7.29
CA LYS A 426 -24.37 9.25 -7.51
C LYS A 426 -24.83 9.68 -8.91
N GLU A 427 -25.68 8.85 -9.50
CA GLU A 427 -26.33 9.09 -10.78
C GLU A 427 -27.19 10.35 -10.72
N GLY A 428 -26.98 11.27 -11.67
CA GLY A 428 -27.73 12.52 -11.77
C GLY A 428 -27.34 13.60 -10.75
N GLN A 429 -26.23 13.45 -10.03
CA GLN A 429 -25.64 14.48 -9.18
C GLN A 429 -24.32 14.98 -9.77
N ASP A 430 -23.96 16.22 -9.44
CA ASP A 430 -22.66 16.77 -9.81
C ASP A 430 -21.53 15.93 -9.18
N LEU A 431 -20.43 15.78 -9.92
CA LEU A 431 -19.26 15.07 -9.44
C LEU A 431 -18.66 15.81 -8.24
N PRO A 432 -18.24 15.09 -7.19
CA PRO A 432 -17.64 15.71 -6.03
C PRO A 432 -16.25 16.27 -6.38
N SER A 433 -15.79 17.27 -5.63
CA SER A 433 -14.45 17.83 -5.85
C SER A 433 -13.40 16.80 -5.45
N LEU A 434 -12.38 16.60 -6.29
CA LEU A 434 -11.27 15.70 -5.97
C LEU A 434 -10.49 16.18 -4.74
N GLU A 435 -10.48 17.50 -4.48
CA GLU A 435 -9.82 18.10 -3.30
C GLU A 435 -10.47 17.67 -1.98
N ASP A 436 -11.75 17.28 -1.98
CA ASP A 436 -12.44 16.83 -0.77
C ASP A 436 -11.95 15.46 -0.27
N PHE A 437 -11.13 14.77 -1.09
CA PHE A 437 -10.61 13.43 -0.84
C PHE A 437 -9.09 13.37 -0.88
N ASN A 438 -8.41 14.52 -0.74
CA ASN A 438 -6.95 14.58 -0.68
C ASN A 438 -6.43 14.70 0.74
#